data_AF-A0A804R7T7-F1
#
_entry.id   AF-A0A804R7T7-F1
#
_cell.length_a   1.000
_cell.length_b   1.000
_cell.length_c   1.000
_cell.angle_alpha   90.00
_cell.angle_beta   90.00
_cell.angle_gamma   90.00
#
_symmetry.space_group_name_H-M   'P 1'
#
loop_
_entity.id
_entity.type
_entity.pdbx_description
1 polymer ?
#
loop_
_entity_poly.entity_id
_entity_poly.type
_entity_poly.pdbx_seq_one_letter_code
_entity_poly.pdbx_strand_id
1 'polypeptide(L)'
;MYDLPPEFHFGLLDWKPPGFGGGVWPDIRDGVPDYPGGLNLQHSIEYWLTLDLLASEQGAPTPCAVARVRHAADADVVFVPFFASLSFNRHSRVVPPARDSEDRALQRRLLEFLAARPEWRRTGGRDHVVLAHHPNGMLDARYRFWPCVFVLCDFGRYPPSVANLDKDVIAPYRHLVANFANDTAGYDDRPTLLYFQGAIYRKDGGFIRQELYYLLKDEKDVHFSFGSVAGNGIEQATQGMRSSKFCLNIADDMEGHCSEGAVYPAED
;
A
#
# COMPACT_ATOMS: atom_id res chain seq x y z
N MET A 1 9.89 -15.85 5.73
CA MET A 1 8.48 -15.38 5.80
C MET A 1 7.75 -16.18 6.86
N TYR A 2 7.09 -15.52 7.82
CA TYR A 2 6.32 -16.24 8.85
C TYR A 2 5.05 -16.88 8.30
N ASP A 3 4.75 -18.10 8.75
CA ASP A 3 3.44 -18.74 8.61
C ASP A 3 2.45 -18.16 9.63
N LEU A 4 2.03 -16.91 9.41
CA LEU A 4 1.01 -16.24 10.22
C LEU A 4 -0.37 -16.89 10.03
N PRO A 5 -1.21 -17.02 11.06
CA PRO A 5 -2.59 -17.46 10.90
C PRO A 5 -3.37 -16.67 9.83
N PRO A 6 -4.33 -17.30 9.11
CA PRO A 6 -5.06 -16.64 8.03
C PRO A 6 -5.73 -15.31 8.38
N GLU A 7 -6.11 -15.09 9.64
CA GLU A 7 -6.70 -13.83 10.11
C GLU A 7 -5.81 -12.59 9.88
N PHE A 8 -4.50 -12.78 9.68
CA PHE A 8 -3.56 -11.70 9.42
C PHE A 8 -3.40 -11.37 7.93
N HIS A 9 -3.91 -12.20 7.01
CA HIS A 9 -3.67 -12.04 5.57
C HIS A 9 -4.89 -12.42 4.72
N PHE A 10 -4.85 -13.50 3.94
CA PHE A 10 -5.91 -13.96 3.04
C PHE A 10 -7.24 -14.26 3.75
N GLY A 11 -7.25 -14.51 5.06
CA GLY A 11 -8.51 -14.58 5.83
C GLY A 11 -9.26 -13.25 5.86
N LEU A 12 -8.56 -12.11 5.73
CA LEU A 12 -9.17 -10.79 5.52
C LEU A 12 -9.78 -10.65 4.11
N LEU A 13 -9.52 -11.59 3.21
CA LEU A 13 -10.13 -11.72 1.88
C LEU A 13 -11.13 -12.89 1.82
N ASP A 14 -11.63 -13.31 2.99
CA ASP A 14 -12.62 -14.38 3.13
C ASP A 14 -12.12 -15.76 2.66
N TRP A 15 -10.80 -15.92 2.46
CA TRP A 15 -10.18 -17.20 2.16
C TRP A 15 -10.19 -18.12 3.38
N LYS A 16 -10.42 -19.41 3.12
CA LYS A 16 -10.40 -20.46 4.14
C LYS A 16 -9.44 -21.58 3.71
N PRO A 17 -8.62 -22.08 4.63
CA PRO A 17 -7.75 -23.21 4.33
C PRO A 17 -8.59 -24.45 3.98
N PRO A 18 -8.15 -25.29 3.03
CA PRO A 18 -8.88 -26.49 2.62
C PRO A 18 -8.84 -27.54 3.74
N GLY A 19 -9.98 -27.77 4.39
CA GLY A 19 -10.17 -28.85 5.37
C GLY A 19 -9.46 -28.67 6.72
N PHE A 20 -9.66 -29.62 7.63
CA PHE A 20 -8.96 -29.68 8.91
C PHE A 20 -7.47 -29.98 8.66
N GLY A 21 -6.60 -29.04 9.03
CA GLY A 21 -5.15 -29.14 8.78
C GLY A 21 -4.70 -28.57 7.43
N GLY A 22 -5.58 -27.85 6.72
CA GLY A 22 -5.19 -27.10 5.52
C GLY A 22 -4.04 -26.14 5.80
N GLY A 23 -3.22 -25.89 4.78
CA GLY A 23 -2.05 -25.03 4.88
C GLY A 23 -2.39 -23.58 5.24
N VAL A 24 -1.36 -22.80 5.54
CA VAL A 24 -1.51 -21.38 5.93
C VAL A 24 -1.71 -20.46 4.73
N TRP A 25 -1.40 -20.93 3.51
CA TRP A 25 -1.40 -20.12 2.29
C TRP A 25 -2.32 -20.71 1.22
N PRO A 26 -2.92 -19.87 0.35
CA PRO A 26 -3.53 -20.36 -0.87
C PRO A 26 -2.47 -20.98 -1.79
N ASP A 27 -2.89 -21.94 -2.61
CA ASP A 27 -2.09 -22.40 -3.75
C ASP A 27 -2.26 -21.39 -4.89
N ILE A 28 -1.17 -20.79 -5.34
CA ILE A 28 -1.22 -19.74 -6.37
C ILE A 28 -1.66 -20.32 -7.72
N ARG A 29 -1.43 -21.62 -7.94
CA ARG A 29 -1.75 -22.32 -9.19
C ARG A 29 -3.25 -22.61 -9.31
N ASP A 30 -3.95 -22.76 -8.19
CA ASP A 30 -5.39 -23.04 -8.14
C ASP A 30 -6.24 -21.75 -8.07
N GLY A 31 -5.57 -20.59 -8.08
CA GLY A 31 -6.21 -19.28 -7.96
C GLY A 31 -6.17 -18.73 -6.54
N VAL A 32 -6.11 -17.40 -6.44
CA VAL A 32 -6.03 -16.66 -5.18
C VAL A 32 -7.19 -15.68 -5.07
N PRO A 33 -7.64 -15.33 -3.83
CA PRO A 33 -8.70 -14.34 -3.66
C PRO A 33 -8.30 -12.98 -4.23
N ASP A 34 -9.18 -12.37 -5.02
CA ASP A 34 -8.92 -11.04 -5.57
C ASP A 34 -8.78 -9.99 -4.47
N TYR A 35 -7.79 -9.11 -4.64
CA TYR A 35 -7.64 -7.95 -3.77
C TYR A 35 -8.76 -6.93 -4.05
N PRO A 36 -9.39 -6.33 -3.02
CA PRO A 36 -10.45 -5.34 -3.18
C PRO A 36 -10.06 -4.20 -4.12
N GLY A 37 -10.88 -3.95 -5.13
CA GLY A 37 -10.64 -2.91 -6.13
C GLY A 37 -10.78 -1.47 -5.60
N GLY A 38 -10.73 -0.51 -6.52
CA GLY A 38 -10.87 0.92 -6.24
C GLY A 38 -9.70 1.47 -5.43
N LEU A 39 -9.98 2.40 -4.51
CA LEU A 39 -8.95 3.06 -3.68
C LEU A 39 -8.13 2.07 -2.82
N ASN A 40 -8.69 0.91 -2.48
CA ASN A 40 -7.98 -0.10 -1.71
C ASN A 40 -6.70 -0.57 -2.43
N LEU A 41 -6.69 -0.55 -3.77
CA LEU A 41 -5.56 -0.99 -4.57
C LEU A 41 -4.29 -0.20 -4.29
N GLN A 42 -4.39 1.08 -3.94
CA GLN A 42 -3.23 1.98 -3.77
C GLN A 42 -2.23 1.45 -2.74
N HIS A 43 -2.72 0.70 -1.75
CA HIS A 43 -1.93 0.12 -0.66
C HIS A 43 -1.84 -1.41 -0.70
N SER A 44 -2.04 -2.00 -1.87
CA SER A 44 -2.11 -3.46 -2.05
C SER A 44 -0.75 -4.19 -2.06
N ILE A 45 0.35 -3.49 -1.76
CA ILE A 45 1.72 -4.07 -1.84
C ILE A 45 1.91 -5.31 -0.96
N GLU A 46 1.28 -5.34 0.21
CA GLU A 46 1.29 -6.49 1.13
C GLU A 46 0.77 -7.78 0.48
N TYR A 47 -0.27 -7.65 -0.34
CA TYR A 47 -0.84 -8.77 -1.08
C TYR A 47 0.08 -9.21 -2.22
N TRP A 48 0.56 -8.28 -3.06
CA TRP A 48 1.41 -8.62 -4.20
C TRP A 48 2.76 -9.22 -3.80
N LEU A 49 3.42 -8.65 -2.79
CA LEU A 49 4.69 -9.18 -2.30
C LEU A 49 4.52 -10.56 -1.66
N THR A 50 3.41 -10.79 -0.96
CA THR A 50 3.10 -12.11 -0.40
C THR A 50 2.90 -13.15 -1.50
N LEU A 51 2.19 -12.80 -2.57
CA LEU A 51 2.02 -13.68 -3.73
C LEU A 51 3.35 -13.97 -4.44
N ASP A 52 4.20 -12.96 -4.62
CA ASP A 52 5.52 -13.14 -5.26
C ASP A 52 6.41 -14.11 -4.45
N LEU A 53 6.46 -13.93 -3.13
CA LEU A 53 7.20 -14.83 -2.23
C LEU A 53 6.63 -16.25 -2.24
N LEU A 54 5.31 -16.42 -2.29
CA LEU A 54 4.68 -17.74 -2.42
C LEU A 54 4.98 -18.38 -3.78
N ALA A 55 4.95 -17.60 -4.86
CA ALA A 55 5.25 -18.07 -6.21
C ALA A 55 6.71 -18.52 -6.33
N SER A 56 7.64 -17.84 -5.65
CA SER A 56 9.06 -18.21 -5.64
C SER A 56 9.31 -19.65 -5.17
N GLU A 57 8.42 -20.21 -4.36
CA GLU A 57 8.50 -21.59 -3.88
C GLU A 57 7.68 -22.58 -4.72
N GLN A 58 6.62 -22.08 -5.39
CA GLN A 58 5.65 -22.90 -6.13
C GLN A 58 5.98 -23.03 -7.63
N GLY A 59 7.12 -22.49 -8.06
CA GLY A 59 7.57 -22.51 -9.45
C GLY A 59 7.16 -21.25 -10.21
N ALA A 60 7.75 -20.11 -9.83
CA ALA A 60 7.50 -18.84 -10.49
C ALA A 60 7.81 -18.92 -12.01
N PRO A 61 6.98 -18.31 -12.87
CA PRO A 61 7.20 -18.32 -14.32
C PRO A 61 8.39 -17.44 -14.75
N THR A 62 8.86 -16.56 -13.86
CA THR A 62 9.95 -15.61 -14.07
C THR A 62 10.99 -15.73 -12.96
N PRO A 63 12.27 -15.34 -13.20
CA PRO A 63 13.28 -15.32 -12.14
C PRO A 63 12.86 -14.44 -10.96
N CYS A 64 12.94 -14.97 -9.75
CA CYS A 64 12.64 -14.23 -8.53
C CYS A 64 13.89 -13.51 -8.03
N ALA A 65 13.77 -12.21 -7.73
CA ALA A 65 14.84 -11.45 -7.07
C ALA A 65 14.99 -11.83 -5.59
N VAL A 66 13.92 -12.32 -4.97
CA VAL A 66 13.87 -12.78 -3.59
C VAL A 66 13.16 -14.13 -3.57
N ALA A 67 13.67 -15.09 -2.81
CA ALA A 67 13.07 -16.40 -2.65
C ALA A 67 12.63 -16.65 -1.22
N ARG A 68 11.47 -17.29 -1.06
CA ARG A 68 10.99 -17.75 0.24
C ARG A 68 11.74 -19.01 0.64
N VAL A 69 12.34 -18.98 1.84
CA VAL A 69 12.96 -20.15 2.48
C VAL A 69 12.10 -20.69 3.62
N ARG A 70 12.22 -22.00 3.91
CA ARG A 70 11.46 -22.70 4.96
C ARG A 70 12.15 -22.70 6.32
N HIS A 71 13.47 -22.59 6.34
CA HIS A 71 14.24 -22.56 7.59
C HIS A 71 14.72 -21.15 7.88
N ALA A 72 14.53 -20.70 9.13
CA ALA A 72 14.95 -19.38 9.56
C ALA A 72 16.47 -19.15 9.49
N ALA A 73 17.26 -20.23 9.52
CA ALA A 73 18.72 -20.16 9.40
C ALA A 73 19.19 -19.76 7.99
N ASP A 74 18.36 -20.00 6.97
CA ASP A 74 18.67 -19.70 5.57
C ASP A 74 18.12 -18.33 5.15
N ALA A 75 17.47 -17.60 6.06
CA ALA A 75 16.80 -16.34 5.76
C ALA A 75 17.72 -15.15 6.01
N ASP A 76 17.91 -14.30 4.99
CA ASP A 76 18.60 -13.02 5.14
C ASP A 76 17.77 -12.00 5.95
N VAL A 77 16.44 -12.03 5.74
CA VAL A 77 15.45 -11.20 6.44
C VAL A 77 14.15 -11.98 6.67
N VAL A 78 13.37 -11.56 7.66
CA VAL A 78 12.10 -12.19 8.03
C VAL A 78 10.91 -11.32 7.63
N PHE A 79 10.25 -11.70 6.55
CA PHE A 79 9.00 -11.07 6.14
C PHE A 79 7.84 -11.37 7.10
N VAL A 80 7.13 -10.33 7.55
CA VAL A 80 5.90 -10.39 8.36
C VAL A 80 4.68 -10.13 7.46
N PRO A 81 3.99 -11.18 6.97
CA PRO A 81 2.89 -11.05 6.01
C PRO A 81 1.57 -10.65 6.69
N PHE A 82 1.54 -9.48 7.34
CA PHE A 82 0.31 -8.89 7.87
C PHE A 82 -0.26 -7.91 6.85
N PHE A 83 -1.52 -8.11 6.44
CA PHE A 83 -2.22 -7.23 5.51
C PHE A 83 -2.81 -6.03 6.27
N ALA A 84 -1.91 -5.17 6.76
CA ALA A 84 -2.23 -4.02 7.60
C ALA A 84 -3.20 -3.05 6.92
N SER A 85 -3.06 -2.86 5.61
CA SER A 85 -3.91 -1.97 4.82
C SER A 85 -5.33 -2.51 4.74
N LEU A 86 -5.49 -3.81 4.47
CA LEU A 86 -6.80 -4.46 4.47
C LEU A 86 -7.44 -4.52 5.86
N SER A 87 -6.65 -4.84 6.89
CA SER A 87 -7.11 -4.83 8.28
C SER A 87 -7.71 -3.48 8.65
N PHE A 88 -7.00 -2.38 8.36
CA PHE A 88 -7.52 -1.05 8.61
C PHE A 88 -8.79 -0.75 7.80
N ASN A 89 -8.78 -1.01 6.49
CA ASN A 89 -9.89 -0.68 5.61
C ASN A 89 -11.19 -1.42 5.98
N ARG A 90 -11.09 -2.68 6.45
CA ARG A 90 -12.25 -3.49 6.83
C ARG A 90 -12.65 -3.32 8.29
N HIS A 91 -11.68 -3.14 9.18
CA HIS A 91 -11.86 -3.41 10.61
C HIS A 91 -11.44 -2.27 11.55
N SER A 92 -11.09 -1.09 11.04
CA SER A 92 -10.71 0.06 11.87
C SER A 92 -11.87 0.72 12.61
N ARG A 93 -13.11 0.59 12.11
CA ARG A 93 -14.28 1.20 12.74
C ARG A 93 -14.68 0.45 14.01
N VAL A 94 -14.77 1.17 15.12
CA VAL A 94 -15.36 0.64 16.36
C VAL A 94 -16.87 0.54 16.18
N VAL A 95 -17.42 -0.66 16.33
CA VAL A 95 -18.86 -0.93 16.25
C VAL A 95 -19.39 -1.19 17.66
N PRO A 96 -20.27 -0.34 18.21
CA PRO A 96 -20.88 -0.59 19.52
C PRO A 96 -21.54 -1.98 19.60
N PRO A 97 -21.44 -2.70 20.73
CA PRO A 97 -20.94 -2.26 22.04
C PRO A 97 -19.43 -2.46 22.25
N ALA A 98 -18.67 -2.84 21.22
CA ALA A 98 -17.23 -3.01 21.34
C ALA A 98 -16.55 -1.68 21.73
N ARG A 99 -15.51 -1.77 22.57
CA ARG A 99 -14.71 -0.61 23.00
C ARG A 99 -13.51 -0.34 22.10
N ASP A 100 -13.15 -1.31 21.28
CA ASP A 100 -12.00 -1.23 20.39
C ASP A 100 -12.33 -1.84 19.03
N SER A 101 -11.52 -1.51 18.03
CA SER A 101 -11.68 -2.02 16.67
C SER A 101 -11.01 -3.39 16.51
N GLU A 102 -11.53 -4.22 15.60
CA GLU A 102 -10.91 -5.53 15.34
C GLU A 102 -9.51 -5.37 14.72
N ASP A 103 -9.27 -4.30 13.95
CA ASP A 103 -7.95 -3.94 13.45
C ASP A 103 -6.92 -3.77 14.58
N ARG A 104 -7.30 -3.05 15.65
CA ARG A 104 -6.41 -2.88 16.82
C ARG A 104 -6.20 -4.19 17.57
N ALA A 105 -7.24 -5.01 17.68
CA ALA A 105 -7.11 -6.33 18.28
C ALA A 105 -6.14 -7.22 17.49
N LEU A 106 -6.24 -7.24 16.16
CA LEU A 106 -5.32 -7.94 15.26
C LEU A 106 -3.87 -7.46 15.43
N GLN A 107 -3.63 -6.15 15.44
CA GLN A 107 -2.28 -5.60 15.64
C GLN A 107 -1.64 -6.06 16.96
N ARG A 108 -2.43 -6.17 18.05
CA ARG A 108 -1.95 -6.69 19.34
C ARG A 108 -1.68 -8.18 19.30
N ARG A 109 -2.58 -8.97 18.71
CA ARG A 109 -2.37 -10.42 18.52
C ARG A 109 -1.12 -10.70 17.67
N LEU A 110 -0.83 -9.86 16.66
CA LEU A 110 0.39 -9.95 15.88
C LEU A 110 1.64 -9.74 16.74
N LEU A 111 1.66 -8.72 17.60
CA LEU A 111 2.77 -8.48 18.53
C LEU A 111 3.00 -9.68 19.47
N GLU A 112 1.92 -10.23 20.03
CA GLU A 112 1.99 -11.40 20.90
C GLU A 112 2.50 -12.64 20.16
N PHE A 113 1.99 -12.88 18.95
CA PHE A 113 2.42 -13.95 18.09
C PHE A 113 3.92 -13.88 17.82
N LEU A 114 4.42 -12.70 17.42
CA LEU A 114 5.83 -12.50 17.08
C LEU A 114 6.73 -12.59 18.31
N ALA A 115 6.34 -12.01 19.45
CA ALA A 115 7.11 -12.09 20.69
C ALA A 115 7.32 -13.53 21.19
N ALA A 116 6.45 -14.47 20.79
CA ALA A 116 6.59 -15.88 21.09
C ALA A 116 7.60 -16.61 20.17
N ARG A 117 8.01 -16.02 19.04
CA ARG A 117 8.86 -16.67 18.03
C ARG A 117 10.35 -16.55 18.34
N PRO A 118 11.14 -17.63 18.17
CA PRO A 118 12.59 -17.60 18.39
C PRO A 118 13.32 -16.54 17.55
N GLU A 119 12.90 -16.37 16.28
CA GLU A 119 13.55 -15.43 15.35
C GLU A 119 13.34 -13.98 15.82
N TRP A 120 12.15 -13.63 16.31
CA TRP A 120 11.89 -12.33 16.92
C TRP A 120 12.70 -12.12 18.20
N ARG A 121 12.76 -13.13 19.08
CA ARG A 121 13.52 -13.04 20.34
C ARG A 121 15.02 -12.87 20.12
N ARG A 122 15.54 -13.40 19.01
CA ARG A 122 16.97 -13.29 18.63
C ARG A 122 17.37 -11.86 18.29
N THR A 123 16.53 -11.12 17.57
CA THR A 123 16.91 -9.81 17.01
C THR A 123 16.10 -8.64 17.55
N GLY A 124 15.01 -8.92 18.27
CA GLY A 124 14.04 -7.91 18.69
C GLY A 124 13.32 -7.25 17.51
N GLY A 125 13.23 -7.92 16.35
CA GLY A 125 12.56 -7.38 15.16
C GLY A 125 13.48 -6.71 14.14
N ARG A 126 14.79 -6.59 14.41
CA ARG A 126 15.71 -5.79 13.55
C ARG A 126 15.89 -6.31 12.13
N ASP A 127 15.71 -7.61 11.93
CA ASP A 127 15.76 -8.27 10.62
C ASP A 127 14.36 -8.56 10.07
N HIS A 128 13.31 -7.99 10.68
CA HIS A 128 11.93 -8.19 10.25
C HIS A 128 11.48 -7.07 9.31
N VAL A 129 10.88 -7.47 8.20
CA VAL A 129 10.26 -6.56 7.23
C VAL A 129 8.76 -6.52 7.48
N VAL A 130 8.23 -5.34 7.79
CA VAL A 130 6.82 -5.10 8.11
C VAL A 130 6.24 -4.11 7.11
N LEU A 131 5.14 -4.44 6.46
CA LEU A 131 4.44 -3.48 5.61
C LEU A 131 3.45 -2.68 6.43
N ALA A 132 3.65 -1.36 6.42
CA ALA A 132 2.72 -0.39 6.98
C ALA A 132 2.46 0.69 5.92
N HIS A 133 2.26 0.23 4.67
CA HIS A 133 2.15 1.08 3.49
C HIS A 133 0.92 1.97 3.55
N HIS A 134 -0.24 1.43 3.95
CA HIS A 134 -1.33 2.29 4.36
C HIS A 134 -0.95 3.01 5.66
N PRO A 135 -0.97 4.35 5.70
CA PRO A 135 -0.38 5.11 6.79
C PRO A 135 -1.17 4.98 8.11
N ASN A 136 -2.40 4.49 8.05
CA ASN A 136 -3.19 4.11 9.22
C ASN A 136 -3.16 2.61 9.58
N GLY A 137 -2.52 1.76 8.76
CA GLY A 137 -2.59 0.30 8.88
C GLY A 137 -1.98 -0.28 10.16
N MET A 138 -1.10 0.47 10.83
CA MET A 138 -0.35 0.03 12.01
C MET A 138 -0.40 1.04 13.16
N LEU A 139 -1.45 1.86 13.25
CA LEU A 139 -1.49 2.98 14.21
C LEU A 139 -1.30 2.55 15.68
N ASP A 140 -1.81 1.39 16.09
CA ASP A 140 -1.71 0.91 17.48
C ASP A 140 -0.33 0.31 17.76
N ALA A 141 0.20 -0.47 16.82
CA ALA A 141 1.41 -1.25 17.04
C ALA A 141 2.71 -0.62 16.50
N ARG A 142 2.67 0.38 15.61
CA ARG A 142 3.86 0.90 14.91
C ARG A 142 5.03 1.27 15.82
N TYR A 143 4.76 1.87 16.98
CA TYR A 143 5.80 2.23 17.95
C TYR A 143 6.48 1.01 18.59
N ARG A 144 5.80 -0.13 18.64
CA ARG A 144 6.35 -1.40 19.13
C ARG A 144 7.17 -2.13 18.07
N PHE A 145 6.90 -1.83 16.80
CA PHE A 145 7.64 -2.33 15.64
C PHE A 145 8.79 -1.40 15.20
N TRP A 146 9.12 -0.35 15.97
CA TRP A 146 10.18 0.60 15.63
C TRP A 146 11.55 -0.01 15.23
N PRO A 147 12.00 -1.18 15.77
CA PRO A 147 13.27 -1.77 15.36
C PRO A 147 13.22 -2.40 13.96
N CYS A 148 12.04 -2.69 13.43
CA CYS A 148 11.84 -3.37 12.15
C CYS A 148 12.17 -2.46 10.96
N VAL A 149 12.39 -3.09 9.81
CA VAL A 149 12.39 -2.43 8.50
C VAL A 149 10.96 -2.29 8.05
N PHE A 150 10.47 -1.06 7.92
CA PHE A 150 9.16 -0.77 7.37
C PHE A 150 9.21 -0.59 5.86
N VAL A 151 8.17 -1.07 5.20
CA VAL A 151 7.80 -0.63 3.85
C VAL A 151 6.61 0.32 3.98
N LEU A 152 6.82 1.58 3.61
CA LEU A 152 5.89 2.71 3.81
C LEU A 152 5.52 3.37 2.48
N CYS A 153 4.48 4.20 2.49
CA CYS A 153 4.14 5.08 1.36
C CYS A 153 4.86 6.44 1.42
N ASP A 154 5.16 6.92 2.63
CA ASP A 154 5.96 8.10 2.93
C ASP A 154 6.42 8.05 4.41
N PHE A 155 7.23 9.04 4.81
CA PHE A 155 7.70 9.19 6.19
C PHE A 155 6.86 10.19 7.02
N GLY A 156 5.87 10.86 6.42
CA GLY A 156 5.18 12.00 7.02
C GLY A 156 4.48 11.69 8.33
N ARG A 157 3.89 10.48 8.48
CA ARG A 157 3.12 10.10 9.69
C ARG A 157 3.94 9.53 10.83
N TYR A 158 5.24 9.37 10.66
CA TYR A 158 6.07 8.62 11.60
C TYR A 158 7.10 9.56 12.23
N PRO A 159 7.26 9.53 13.56
CA PRO A 159 8.41 10.16 14.18
C PRO A 159 9.70 9.54 13.61
N PRO A 160 10.77 10.33 13.39
CA PRO A 160 12.03 9.83 12.84
C PRO A 160 12.66 8.67 13.64
N SER A 161 12.34 8.57 14.93
CA SER A 161 12.77 7.48 15.81
C SER A 161 12.06 6.14 15.52
N VAL A 162 10.95 6.16 14.78
CA VAL A 162 10.15 4.98 14.41
C VAL A 162 10.37 4.60 12.97
N ALA A 163 10.35 5.59 12.06
CA ALA A 163 10.66 5.37 10.66
C ALA A 163 11.60 6.45 10.11
N ASN A 164 12.61 6.03 9.34
CA ASN A 164 13.62 6.92 8.75
C ASN A 164 14.31 6.29 7.53
N LEU A 165 15.01 7.15 6.78
CA LEU A 165 15.73 6.80 5.55
C LEU A 165 16.87 5.80 5.76
N ASP A 166 17.42 5.69 6.98
CA ASP A 166 18.57 4.81 7.24
C ASP A 166 18.18 3.34 7.27
N LYS A 167 16.90 3.02 7.55
CA LYS A 167 16.45 1.63 7.72
C LYS A 167 15.20 1.25 6.92
N ASP A 168 14.34 2.20 6.56
CA ASP A 168 13.03 1.91 5.97
C ASP A 168 12.97 2.24 4.49
N VAL A 169 12.03 1.62 3.79
CA VAL A 169 11.88 1.73 2.34
C VAL A 169 10.53 2.35 2.01
N ILE A 170 10.53 3.29 1.06
CA ILE A 170 9.30 3.79 0.47
C ILE A 170 8.96 2.96 -0.75
N ALA A 171 7.74 2.43 -0.78
CA ALA A 171 7.17 1.80 -1.95
C ALA A 171 6.11 2.71 -2.59
N PRO A 172 6.03 2.75 -3.93
CA PRO A 172 5.05 3.56 -4.63
C PRO A 172 3.62 3.04 -4.39
N TYR A 173 2.65 3.93 -4.55
CA TYR A 173 1.24 3.54 -4.62
C TYR A 173 0.99 2.73 -5.89
N ARG A 174 0.07 1.77 -5.82
CA ARG A 174 -0.47 1.19 -7.06
C ARG A 174 -1.29 2.24 -7.79
N HIS A 175 -0.93 2.51 -9.04
CA HIS A 175 -1.68 3.43 -9.89
C HIS A 175 -3.10 2.93 -10.13
N LEU A 176 -4.06 3.87 -10.09
CA LEU A 176 -5.46 3.60 -10.43
C LEU A 176 -5.72 3.74 -11.93
N VAL A 177 -4.85 4.45 -12.63
CA VAL A 177 -4.85 4.53 -14.10
C VAL A 177 -4.10 3.36 -14.65
N ALA A 178 -4.64 2.75 -15.71
CA ALA A 178 -3.95 1.73 -16.45
C ALA A 178 -2.76 2.33 -17.22
N ASN A 179 -1.64 1.62 -17.24
CA ASN A 179 -0.51 1.94 -18.11
C ASN A 179 -0.99 2.06 -19.56
N PHE A 180 -0.38 2.97 -20.30
CA PHE A 180 -0.72 3.22 -21.69
C PHE A 180 0.50 2.99 -22.57
N ALA A 181 0.83 1.71 -22.78
CA ALA A 181 2.02 1.30 -23.55
C ALA A 181 1.91 1.56 -25.06
N ASN A 182 0.68 1.77 -25.58
CA ASN A 182 0.42 1.98 -26.99
C ASN A 182 0.16 3.46 -27.30
N ASP A 183 1.02 4.34 -26.79
CA ASP A 183 0.91 5.77 -27.03
C ASP A 183 1.49 6.15 -28.39
N THR A 184 0.63 6.59 -29.31
CA THR A 184 1.04 7.05 -30.64
C THR A 184 1.13 8.57 -30.73
N ALA A 185 0.75 9.31 -29.69
CA ALA A 185 0.74 10.77 -29.70
C ALA A 185 2.11 11.33 -29.30
N GLY A 186 2.68 12.19 -30.15
CA GLY A 186 3.91 12.92 -29.87
C GLY A 186 3.71 14.05 -28.86
N TYR A 187 4.81 14.66 -28.41
CA TYR A 187 4.79 15.78 -27.47
C TYR A 187 3.97 16.98 -27.98
N ASP A 188 3.98 17.25 -29.29
CA ASP A 188 3.29 18.38 -29.89
C ASP A 188 1.81 18.11 -30.24
N ASP A 189 1.39 16.84 -30.22
CA ASP A 189 -0.02 16.46 -30.44
C ASP A 189 -0.89 16.71 -29.19
N ARG A 190 -0.26 17.04 -28.06
CA ARG A 190 -0.89 17.18 -26.75
C ARG A 190 -1.28 18.63 -26.47
N PRO A 191 -2.59 18.95 -26.40
CA PRO A 191 -3.04 20.33 -26.22
C PRO A 191 -2.83 20.87 -24.80
N THR A 192 -2.74 20.00 -23.80
CA THR A 192 -2.55 20.41 -22.41
C THR A 192 -1.06 20.39 -22.08
N LEU A 193 -0.54 21.50 -21.57
CA LEU A 193 0.84 21.57 -21.07
C LEU A 193 0.99 20.80 -19.76
N LEU A 194 0.16 21.13 -18.77
CA LEU A 194 0.31 20.64 -17.40
C LEU A 194 -1.02 20.15 -16.84
N TYR A 195 -1.02 18.96 -16.22
CA TYR A 195 -2.24 18.32 -15.74
C TYR A 195 -2.13 17.87 -14.29
N PHE A 196 -3.14 18.27 -13.51
CA PHE A 196 -3.44 17.73 -12.19
C PHE A 196 -4.95 17.58 -12.05
N GLN A 197 -5.39 16.40 -11.60
CA GLN A 197 -6.78 16.17 -11.23
C GLN A 197 -6.83 15.27 -10.00
N GLY A 198 -7.16 15.89 -8.86
CA GLY A 198 -7.17 15.21 -7.57
C GLY A 198 -7.74 16.10 -6.47
N ALA A 199 -7.74 15.64 -5.23
CA ALA A 199 -8.15 16.47 -4.11
C ALA A 199 -7.14 17.61 -3.89
N ILE A 200 -7.62 18.85 -4.01
CA ILE A 200 -6.81 20.08 -3.92
C ILE A 200 -6.71 20.57 -2.47
N TYR A 201 -7.86 20.67 -1.79
CA TYR A 201 -7.89 21.15 -0.40
C TYR A 201 -7.56 20.01 0.53
N ARG A 202 -6.38 20.11 1.14
CA ARG A 202 -5.81 19.15 2.07
C ARG A 202 -5.26 19.88 3.28
N LYS A 203 -5.02 19.18 4.38
CA LYS A 203 -4.45 19.77 5.60
C LYS A 203 -2.91 19.76 5.45
N ASP A 204 -2.21 20.02 6.56
CA ASP A 204 -0.79 19.78 6.79
C ASP A 204 0.10 19.83 5.52
N GLY A 205 0.95 18.83 5.24
CA GLY A 205 1.83 18.82 4.06
C GLY A 205 1.13 18.92 2.70
N GLY A 206 -0.18 18.67 2.61
CA GLY A 206 -0.97 18.87 1.39
C GLY A 206 -1.38 20.30 1.09
N PHE A 207 -1.11 21.27 1.99
CA PHE A 207 -1.39 22.69 1.72
C PHE A 207 -0.75 23.17 0.42
N ILE A 208 0.37 22.58 0.01
CA ILE A 208 1.08 22.91 -1.23
C ILE A 208 0.21 22.71 -2.47
N ARG A 209 -0.72 21.73 -2.46
CA ARG A 209 -1.67 21.54 -3.57
C ARG A 209 -2.60 22.74 -3.71
N GLN A 210 -3.02 23.33 -2.60
CA GLN A 210 -3.86 24.52 -2.60
C GLN A 210 -3.08 25.74 -3.13
N GLU A 211 -1.83 25.91 -2.71
CA GLU A 211 -0.97 26.98 -3.23
C GLU A 211 -0.75 26.84 -4.74
N LEU A 212 -0.35 25.64 -5.19
CA LEU A 212 -0.15 25.34 -6.61
C LEU A 212 -1.44 25.52 -7.43
N TYR A 213 -2.59 25.15 -6.89
CA TYR A 213 -3.87 25.39 -7.54
C TYR A 213 -4.11 26.88 -7.79
N TYR A 214 -3.96 27.74 -6.78
CA TYR A 214 -4.19 29.18 -6.97
C TYR A 214 -3.14 29.85 -7.86
N LEU A 215 -1.92 29.32 -7.92
CA LEU A 215 -0.87 29.81 -8.81
C LEU A 215 -1.10 29.39 -10.26
N LEU A 216 -1.62 28.19 -10.51
CA LEU A 216 -1.59 27.56 -11.84
C LEU A 216 -2.97 27.43 -12.51
N LYS A 217 -4.09 27.53 -11.79
CA LYS A 217 -5.43 27.22 -12.32
C LYS A 217 -5.87 28.09 -13.51
N ASP A 218 -5.34 29.31 -13.61
CA ASP A 218 -5.70 30.26 -14.68
C ASP A 218 -4.58 30.39 -15.73
N GLU A 219 -3.52 29.58 -15.63
CA GLU A 219 -2.40 29.58 -16.58
C GLU A 219 -2.78 28.90 -17.90
N LYS A 220 -2.18 29.38 -18.99
CA LYS A 220 -2.48 28.88 -20.33
C LYS A 220 -2.07 27.40 -20.46
N ASP A 221 -2.97 26.61 -21.04
CA ASP A 221 -2.79 25.17 -21.30
C ASP A 221 -2.56 24.34 -20.02
N VAL A 222 -2.96 24.85 -18.85
CA VAL A 222 -2.90 24.13 -17.57
C VAL A 222 -4.29 23.64 -17.17
N HIS A 223 -4.39 22.36 -16.82
CA HIS A 223 -5.57 21.77 -16.18
C HIS A 223 -5.22 21.44 -14.74
N PHE A 224 -5.78 22.20 -13.80
CA PHE A 224 -5.62 21.95 -12.37
C PHE A 224 -7.00 21.92 -11.72
N SER A 225 -7.54 20.73 -11.43
CA SER A 225 -8.94 20.59 -11.00
C SER A 225 -9.15 19.56 -9.88
N PHE A 226 -10.34 19.62 -9.27
CA PHE A 226 -10.79 18.61 -8.32
C PHE A 226 -11.04 17.28 -9.04
N GLY A 227 -10.45 16.21 -8.52
CA GLY A 227 -10.66 14.84 -8.98
C GLY A 227 -11.73 14.09 -8.21
N SER A 228 -12.23 13.00 -8.80
CA SER A 228 -13.13 12.04 -8.16
C SER A 228 -12.77 10.62 -8.60
N VAL A 229 -12.92 9.66 -7.69
CA VAL A 229 -12.80 8.22 -8.00
C VAL A 229 -14.16 7.56 -8.27
N ALA A 230 -15.25 8.32 -8.15
CA ALA A 230 -16.60 7.86 -8.44
C ALA A 230 -17.01 8.21 -9.87
N GLY A 231 -18.00 7.47 -10.40
CA GLY A 231 -18.52 7.70 -11.75
C GLY A 231 -17.44 7.56 -12.83
N ASN A 232 -17.34 8.55 -13.71
CA ASN A 232 -16.35 8.60 -14.79
C ASN A 232 -15.06 9.34 -14.41
N GLY A 233 -14.82 9.64 -13.13
CA GLY A 233 -13.69 10.45 -12.71
C GLY A 233 -12.31 9.84 -13.02
N ILE A 234 -12.16 8.52 -12.92
CA ILE A 234 -10.93 7.81 -13.31
C ILE A 234 -10.72 7.88 -14.82
N GLU A 235 -11.78 7.73 -15.61
CA GLU A 235 -11.71 7.79 -17.07
C GLU A 235 -11.36 9.21 -17.54
N GLN A 236 -11.98 10.23 -16.96
CA GLN A 236 -11.66 11.64 -17.24
C GLN A 236 -10.20 11.96 -16.89
N ALA A 237 -9.74 11.51 -15.73
CA ALA A 237 -8.35 11.67 -15.33
C ALA A 237 -7.40 10.96 -16.31
N THR A 238 -7.75 9.74 -16.72
CA THR A 238 -7.00 8.97 -17.73
C THR A 238 -6.89 9.72 -19.06
N GLN A 239 -8.01 10.24 -19.57
CA GLN A 239 -8.03 10.99 -20.83
C GLN A 239 -7.25 12.30 -20.73
N GLY A 240 -7.41 13.03 -19.63
CA GLY A 240 -6.70 14.27 -19.38
C GLY A 240 -5.19 14.08 -19.26
N MET A 241 -4.74 13.07 -18.51
CA MET A 241 -3.31 12.74 -18.42
C MET A 241 -2.71 12.38 -19.78
N ARG A 242 -3.46 11.62 -20.61
CA ARG A 242 -3.02 11.25 -21.96
C ARG A 242 -2.96 12.43 -22.93
N SER A 243 -3.83 13.42 -22.77
CA SER A 243 -3.80 14.64 -23.59
C SER A 243 -2.78 15.68 -23.11
N SER A 244 -1.97 15.35 -22.10
CA SER A 244 -1.10 16.29 -21.41
C SER A 244 0.38 15.99 -21.60
N LYS A 245 1.18 17.05 -21.77
CA LYS A 245 2.64 16.98 -21.90
C LYS A 245 3.31 16.62 -20.58
N PHE A 246 2.80 17.16 -19.48
CA PHE A 246 3.28 16.89 -18.13
C PHE A 246 2.12 16.59 -17.18
N CYS A 247 2.29 15.55 -16.35
CA CYS A 247 1.37 15.23 -15.26
C CYS A 247 2.05 15.57 -13.93
N LEU A 248 1.39 16.38 -13.10
CA LEU A 248 1.88 16.72 -11.77
C LEU A 248 1.59 15.59 -10.78
N ASN A 249 2.64 15.05 -10.19
CA ASN A 249 2.55 14.19 -9.01
C ASN A 249 2.94 15.00 -7.76
N ILE A 250 1.94 15.55 -7.09
CA ILE A 250 2.13 16.39 -5.89
C ILE A 250 1.84 15.52 -4.68
N ALA A 251 2.73 15.56 -3.68
CA ALA A 251 2.54 14.87 -2.41
C ALA A 251 1.13 15.14 -1.85
N ASP A 252 0.47 14.08 -1.38
CA ASP A 252 -0.78 14.23 -0.65
C ASP A 252 -0.48 14.46 0.82
N ASP A 253 -1.48 15.00 1.47
CA ASP A 253 -1.50 15.09 2.91
C ASP A 253 -1.82 13.74 3.49
N MET A 254 -0.79 13.07 3.96
CA MET A 254 -1.00 11.93 4.81
C MET A 254 -1.08 12.43 6.26
N GLU A 255 -2.10 13.19 6.66
CA GLU A 255 -2.58 13.28 8.05
C GLU A 255 -4.12 13.45 8.09
N GLY A 256 -4.81 12.51 8.74
CA GLY A 256 -6.25 12.63 9.06
C GLY A 256 -7.23 12.31 7.92
N HIS A 257 -7.83 11.11 7.99
CA HIS A 257 -8.89 10.56 7.12
C HIS A 257 -8.43 10.08 5.73
N CYS A 258 -8.43 8.76 5.56
CA CYS A 258 -8.43 8.14 4.24
C CYS A 258 -9.79 8.40 3.58
N SER A 259 -9.87 9.50 2.86
CA SER A 259 -10.90 9.75 1.87
C SER A 259 -10.30 10.57 0.75
N GLU A 260 -10.43 10.00 -0.46
CA GLU A 260 -10.20 10.61 -1.78
C GLU A 260 -8.70 10.76 -2.09
N GLY A 261 -8.18 10.71 -3.31
CA GLY A 261 -8.75 10.76 -4.64
C GLY A 261 -7.67 11.31 -5.57
N ALA A 262 -6.46 10.73 -5.51
CA ALA A 262 -5.36 11.10 -6.39
C ALA A 262 -5.16 9.98 -7.41
N VAL A 263 -5.31 10.36 -8.68
CA VAL A 263 -5.12 9.49 -9.82
C VAL A 263 -3.66 9.66 -10.26
N TYR A 264 -2.79 8.77 -9.80
CA TYR A 264 -1.35 8.88 -10.07
C TYR A 264 -0.99 8.31 -11.45
N PRO A 265 -0.14 8.99 -12.24
CA PRO A 265 0.40 8.44 -13.49
C PRO A 265 1.29 7.24 -13.20
N ALA A 266 1.20 6.20 -14.03
CA ALA A 266 2.26 5.21 -14.12
C ALA A 266 3.53 5.91 -14.64
N GLU A 267 4.64 5.80 -13.91
CA GLU A 267 5.95 6.16 -14.42
C GLU A 267 6.42 5.05 -15.38
N ASP A 268 6.97 5.45 -16.53
CA ASP A 268 7.58 4.59 -17.54
C ASP A 268 8.96 4.06 -17.11
#